data_AF-A0A4Q4X3H4-F1
#
_entry.id   AF-A0A4Q4X3H4-F1
#
_cell.length_a   1.000
_cell.length_b   1.000
_cell.length_c   1.000
_cell.angle_alpha   90.00
_cell.angle_beta   90.00
_cell.angle_gamma   90.00
#
_symmetry.space_group_name_H-M   'P 1'
#
loop_
_entity.id
_entity.type
_entity.pdbx_description
1 polymer ?
#
loop_
_entity_poly.entity_id
_entity_poly.type
_entity_poly.pdbx_seq_one_letter_code
_entity_poly.pdbx_strand_id
1 'polypeptide(L)'
;MDNQWILRALQGVLPEQTLQLLHDHVLSPDTPLQLAYRQAASLARRAYWALGPALEPLVDRALLAIQNSPDAVVLVVVLTVLVVAVQIVFAIQRTMMWVTRLALRLVGWAVVVALIAVAWRRGPEATVRDLVVVVSKIVGYATVVKDIWVSEYQRYDAQTKGASLAGQRATATAGYGGARGGRW
;
A
#
# COMPACT_ATOMS: atom_id res chain seq x y z
N MET A 1 23.82 28.03 8.40
CA MET A 1 24.04 26.76 9.08
C MET A 1 23.87 25.64 8.07
N ASP A 2 25.01 25.27 7.51
CA ASP A 2 25.43 23.91 7.19
C ASP A 2 24.68 23.13 6.10
N ASN A 3 24.77 23.59 4.86
CA ASN A 3 24.61 22.72 3.68
C ASN A 3 25.88 21.87 3.42
N GLN A 4 26.97 22.11 4.16
CA GLN A 4 28.24 21.41 3.96
C GLN A 4 28.28 20.01 4.56
N TRP A 5 27.51 19.72 5.62
CA TRP A 5 27.47 18.37 6.21
C TRP A 5 26.71 17.39 5.32
N ILE A 6 25.66 17.86 4.63
CA ILE A 6 24.89 17.07 3.65
C ILE A 6 25.80 16.65 2.49
N LEU A 7 26.64 17.56 1.99
CA LEU A 7 27.59 17.27 0.92
C LEU A 7 28.66 16.26 1.34
N ARG A 8 29.17 16.35 2.59
CA ARG A 8 30.14 15.38 3.13
C ARG A 8 29.52 14.00 3.39
N ALA A 9 28.26 13.95 3.84
CA ALA A 9 27.53 12.70 4.05
C ALA A 9 27.21 12.00 2.72
N LEU A 10 26.90 12.76 1.65
CA LEU A 10 26.69 12.19 0.32
C LEU A 10 28.01 11.73 -0.35
N GLN A 11 29.12 12.44 -0.14
CA GLN A 11 30.44 12.03 -0.65
C GLN A 11 30.94 10.71 -0.06
N GLY A 12 30.54 10.37 1.17
CA GLY A 12 30.94 9.10 1.80
C GLY A 12 30.19 7.87 1.29
N VAL A 13 29.06 8.04 0.59
CA VAL A 13 28.15 6.95 0.19
C VAL A 13 27.97 6.84 -1.34
N LEU A 14 28.19 7.91 -2.10
CA LEU A 14 28.04 7.88 -3.56
C LEU A 14 29.40 7.82 -4.27
N PRO A 15 29.68 6.77 -5.06
CA PRO A 15 30.86 6.68 -5.91
C PRO A 15 30.99 7.91 -6.82
N GLU A 16 32.21 8.41 -7.02
CA GLU A 16 32.57 9.51 -7.95
C GLU A 16 31.93 9.35 -9.36
N GLN A 17 31.68 8.11 -9.77
CA GLN A 17 31.08 7.73 -11.05
C GLN A 17 29.59 8.13 -11.18
N THR A 18 28.87 8.19 -10.05
CA THR A 18 27.47 8.65 -10.01
C THR A 18 27.34 10.16 -10.03
N LEU A 19 28.37 10.90 -9.59
CA LEU A 19 28.38 12.37 -9.62
C LEU A 19 28.49 12.92 -11.04
N GLN A 20 29.24 12.25 -11.92
CA GLN A 20 29.31 12.63 -13.34
C GLN A 20 28.00 12.34 -14.08
N LEU A 21 27.37 11.20 -13.84
CA LEU A 21 26.07 10.87 -14.46
C LEU A 21 24.91 11.73 -13.92
N LEU A 22 24.94 12.13 -12.64
CA LEU A 22 23.98 13.11 -12.11
C LEU A 22 24.21 14.51 -12.67
N HIS A 23 25.45 14.94 -12.83
CA HIS A 23 25.73 16.27 -13.39
C HIS A 23 25.37 16.36 -14.88
N ASP A 24 25.64 15.29 -15.64
CA ASP A 24 25.45 15.26 -17.09
C ASP A 24 23.99 14.94 -17.50
N HIS A 25 23.24 14.15 -16.70
CA HIS A 25 21.87 13.73 -17.03
C HIS A 25 20.78 14.17 -16.03
N VAL A 26 21.12 14.63 -14.82
CA VAL A 26 20.14 15.03 -13.79
C VAL A 26 20.09 16.55 -13.56
N LEU A 27 21.14 17.29 -13.96
CA LEU A 27 21.21 18.76 -13.87
C LEU A 27 20.99 19.50 -15.20
N SER A 28 20.64 18.80 -16.28
CA SER A 28 20.23 19.45 -17.53
C SER A 28 18.80 20.04 -17.40
N PRO A 29 18.59 21.30 -17.84
CA PRO A 29 17.35 22.07 -17.63
C PRO A 29 16.08 21.53 -18.31
N ASP A 30 16.19 20.47 -19.11
CA ASP A 30 15.09 19.84 -19.87
C ASP A 30 14.70 18.45 -19.36
N THR A 31 14.92 18.17 -18.07
CA THR A 31 14.54 16.89 -17.47
C THR A 31 13.02 16.78 -17.27
N PRO A 32 12.36 15.67 -17.66
CA PRO A 32 10.91 15.47 -17.51
C PRO A 32 10.44 15.50 -16.05
N LEU A 33 11.34 15.22 -15.11
CA LEU A 33 11.10 15.36 -13.67
C LEU A 33 10.99 16.83 -13.24
N GLN A 34 11.77 17.74 -13.83
CA GLN A 34 11.63 19.17 -13.57
C GLN A 34 10.32 19.73 -14.16
N LEU A 35 9.90 19.23 -15.32
CA LEU A 35 8.59 19.55 -15.90
C LEU A 35 7.45 19.13 -14.97
N ALA A 36 7.50 17.91 -14.42
CA ALA A 36 6.53 17.43 -13.44
C ALA A 36 6.54 18.28 -12.16
N TYR A 37 7.72 18.66 -11.66
CA TYR A 37 7.85 19.52 -10.49
C TYR A 37 7.30 20.94 -10.71
N ARG A 38 7.62 21.55 -11.87
CA ARG A 38 7.11 22.88 -12.25
C ARG A 38 5.60 22.84 -12.44
N GLN A 39 5.06 21.77 -13.03
CA GLN A 39 3.61 21.57 -13.15
C GLN A 39 2.97 21.40 -11.76
N ALA A 40 3.51 20.55 -10.89
CA ALA A 40 3.03 20.38 -9.53
C ALA A 40 3.05 21.69 -8.73
N ALA A 41 4.14 22.46 -8.82
CA ALA A 41 4.26 23.77 -8.20
C ALA A 41 3.23 24.79 -8.75
N SER A 42 3.00 24.77 -10.06
CA SER A 42 1.99 25.63 -10.70
C SER A 42 0.56 25.25 -10.31
N LEU A 43 0.27 23.96 -10.16
CA LEU A 43 -1.02 23.44 -9.71
C LEU A 43 -1.25 23.75 -8.23
N ALA A 44 -0.24 23.60 -7.39
CA ALA A 44 -0.30 23.98 -5.98
C ALA A 44 -0.58 25.48 -5.82
N ARG A 45 0.08 26.33 -6.62
CA ARG A 45 -0.13 27.78 -6.57
C ARG A 45 -1.52 28.18 -7.09
N ARG A 46 -2.03 27.52 -8.12
CA ARG A 46 -3.41 27.71 -8.61
C ARG A 46 -4.46 27.22 -7.61
N ALA A 47 -4.21 26.08 -6.97
CA ALA A 47 -5.07 25.55 -5.92
C ALA A 47 -5.12 26.51 -4.73
N TYR A 48 -3.98 27.10 -4.34
CA TYR A 48 -3.93 28.09 -3.27
C TYR A 48 -4.75 29.35 -3.61
N TRP A 49 -4.60 29.91 -4.80
CA TRP A 49 -5.40 31.09 -5.22
C TRP A 49 -6.89 30.78 -5.41
N ALA A 50 -7.24 29.56 -5.85
CA ALA A 50 -8.63 29.16 -6.04
C ALA A 50 -9.33 28.80 -4.72
N LEU A 51 -8.62 28.17 -3.78
CA LEU A 51 -9.16 27.75 -2.49
C LEU A 51 -9.07 28.86 -1.43
N GLY A 52 -8.15 29.81 -1.58
CA GLY A 52 -7.99 30.97 -0.68
C GLY A 52 -9.31 31.66 -0.32
N PRO A 53 -10.09 32.19 -1.28
CA PRO A 53 -11.34 32.89 -0.97
C PRO A 53 -12.43 31.97 -0.41
N ALA A 54 -12.38 30.66 -0.66
CA ALA A 54 -13.31 29.70 -0.10
C ALA A 54 -12.96 29.29 1.35
N LEU A 55 -11.68 29.33 1.70
CA LEU A 55 -11.16 28.99 3.01
C LEU A 55 -11.24 30.15 4.00
N GLU A 56 -11.16 31.40 3.52
CA GLU A 56 -11.26 32.62 4.34
C GLU A 56 -12.47 32.62 5.31
N PRO A 57 -13.72 32.40 4.86
CA PRO A 57 -14.88 32.39 5.75
C PRO A 57 -14.91 31.19 6.71
N LEU A 58 -14.24 30.08 6.35
CA LEU A 58 -14.13 28.91 7.22
C LEU A 58 -13.14 29.18 8.37
N VAL A 59 -12.04 29.88 8.08
CA VAL A 59 -11.05 30.28 9.08
C VAL A 59 -11.67 31.28 10.07
N ASP A 60 -12.40 32.28 9.59
CA ASP A 60 -13.08 33.25 10.47
C ASP A 60 -14.14 32.58 11.36
N ARG A 61 -14.92 31.64 10.81
CA ARG A 61 -15.87 30.85 11.60
C ARG A 61 -15.19 29.94 12.61
N ALA A 62 -14.04 29.37 12.27
CA ALA A 62 -13.25 28.56 13.20
C ALA A 62 -12.71 29.42 14.35
N LEU A 63 -12.19 30.63 14.07
CA LEU A 63 -11.72 31.57 15.08
C LEU A 63 -12.85 32.02 16.02
N LEU A 64 -14.04 32.32 15.48
CA LEU A 64 -15.22 32.65 16.27
C LEU A 64 -15.73 31.47 17.11
N ALA A 65 -15.67 30.24 16.58
CA ALA A 65 -16.06 29.04 17.33
C ALA A 65 -15.10 28.75 18.49
N ILE A 66 -13.79 29.00 18.31
CA ILE A 66 -12.77 28.85 19.37
C ILE A 66 -13.06 29.79 20.53
N GLN A 67 -13.45 31.04 20.25
CA GLN A 67 -13.76 32.02 21.28
C GLN A 67 -15.04 31.70 22.07
N ASN A 68 -16.06 31.15 21.41
CA ASN A 68 -17.35 30.86 22.04
C ASN A 68 -17.38 29.52 22.80
N SER A 69 -16.62 28.50 22.34
CA SER A 69 -16.69 27.15 22.92
C SER A 69 -15.40 26.36 22.63
N PRO A 70 -14.33 26.56 23.44
CA PRO A 70 -13.02 25.95 23.18
C PRO A 70 -13.06 24.42 23.12
N ASP A 71 -13.81 23.78 24.01
CA ASP A 71 -13.83 22.32 24.16
C ASP A 71 -14.46 21.61 22.95
N ALA A 72 -15.54 22.19 22.41
CA ALA A 72 -16.20 21.68 21.21
C ALA A 72 -15.29 21.76 19.96
N VAL A 73 -14.50 22.84 19.83
CA VAL A 73 -13.56 22.96 18.72
C VAL A 73 -12.43 21.94 18.82
N VAL A 74 -11.89 21.71 20.02
CA VAL A 74 -10.85 20.70 20.23
C VAL A 74 -11.38 19.31 19.82
N LEU A 75 -12.59 18.95 20.23
CA LEU A 75 -13.21 17.68 19.84
C LEU A 75 -13.37 17.54 18.31
N VAL A 76 -13.88 18.58 17.65
CA VAL A 76 -14.06 18.58 16.18
C VAL A 76 -12.71 18.48 15.47
N VAL A 77 -11.68 19.18 15.94
CA VAL A 77 -10.32 19.11 15.38
C VAL A 77 -9.74 17.71 15.54
N VAL A 78 -9.83 17.11 16.73
CA VAL A 78 -9.37 15.74 16.98
C VAL A 78 -10.08 14.74 16.07
N LEU A 79 -11.39 14.85 15.93
CA LEU A 79 -12.18 13.97 15.06
C LEU A 79 -11.82 14.17 13.59
N THR A 80 -11.58 15.42 13.17
CA THR A 80 -11.13 15.73 11.80
C THR A 80 -9.75 15.12 11.53
N VAL A 81 -8.81 15.24 12.47
CA VAL A 81 -7.48 14.62 12.34
C VAL A 81 -7.58 13.10 12.23
N LEU A 82 -8.45 12.48 13.04
CA LEU A 82 -8.70 11.04 12.96
C LEU A 82 -9.25 10.62 11.60
N VAL A 83 -10.26 11.35 11.09
CA VAL A 83 -10.85 11.09 9.76
C VAL A 83 -9.80 11.25 8.67
N VAL A 84 -8.97 12.30 8.74
CA VAL A 84 -7.88 12.52 7.78
C VAL A 84 -6.87 11.37 7.83
N ALA A 85 -6.48 10.91 9.03
CA ALA A 85 -5.57 9.78 9.18
C ALA A 85 -6.15 8.50 8.54
N VAL A 86 -7.42 8.20 8.78
CA VAL A 86 -8.12 7.06 8.17
C VAL A 86 -8.18 7.19 6.65
N GLN A 87 -8.50 8.39 6.14
CA GLN A 87 -8.50 8.67 4.70
C GLN A 87 -7.12 8.47 4.07
N ILE A 88 -6.04 8.85 4.75
CA ILE A 88 -4.67 8.62 4.28
C ILE A 88 -4.40 7.11 4.16
N VAL A 89 -4.77 6.31 5.17
CA VAL A 89 -4.60 4.86 5.12
C VAL A 89 -5.38 4.25 3.94
N PHE A 90 -6.64 4.65 3.75
CA PHE A 90 -7.42 4.18 2.60
C PHE A 90 -6.86 4.65 1.27
N ALA A 91 -6.34 5.88 1.18
CA ALA A 91 -5.72 6.40 -0.02
C ALA A 91 -4.46 5.60 -0.38
N ILE A 92 -3.64 5.23 0.61
CA ILE A 92 -2.47 4.37 0.42
C ILE A 92 -2.92 3.00 -0.10
N GLN A 93 -3.87 2.35 0.56
CA GLN A 93 -4.39 1.04 0.14
C GLN A 93 -4.94 1.07 -1.28
N ARG A 94 -5.72 2.10 -1.62
CA ARG A 94 -6.29 2.32 -2.95
C ARG A 94 -5.19 2.53 -3.99
N THR A 95 -4.18 3.32 -3.65
CA THR A 95 -3.04 3.60 -4.53
C THR A 95 -2.23 2.34 -4.77
N MET A 96 -1.92 1.55 -3.73
CA MET A 96 -1.26 0.27 -3.86
C MET A 96 -2.06 -0.68 -4.76
N MET A 97 -3.36 -0.87 -4.54
CA MET A 97 -4.18 -1.71 -5.42
C MET A 97 -4.21 -1.22 -6.86
N TRP A 98 -4.24 0.09 -7.08
CA TRP A 98 -4.21 0.67 -8.41
C TRP A 98 -2.86 0.40 -9.10
N VAL A 99 -1.74 0.67 -8.42
CA VAL A 99 -0.39 0.43 -8.93
C VAL A 99 -0.16 -1.07 -9.17
N THR A 100 -0.56 -1.94 -8.25
CA THR A 100 -0.43 -3.40 -8.41
C THR A 100 -1.24 -3.89 -9.61
N ARG A 101 -2.49 -3.42 -9.80
CA ARG A 101 -3.28 -3.77 -11.00
C ARG A 101 -2.63 -3.26 -12.28
N LEU A 102 -2.08 -2.05 -12.26
CA LEU A 102 -1.36 -1.49 -13.40
C LEU A 102 -0.11 -2.31 -13.73
N ALA A 103 0.70 -2.64 -12.73
CA ALA A 103 1.90 -3.43 -12.87
C ALA A 103 1.59 -4.81 -13.44
N LEU A 104 0.59 -5.52 -12.91
CA LEU A 104 0.14 -6.81 -13.45
C LEU A 104 -0.34 -6.69 -14.90
N ARG A 105 -1.06 -5.62 -15.23
CA ARG A 105 -1.50 -5.36 -16.62
C ARG A 105 -0.30 -5.16 -17.54
N LEU A 106 0.71 -4.40 -17.11
CA LEU A 106 1.93 -4.17 -17.88
C LEU A 106 2.74 -5.46 -18.08
N VAL A 107 2.89 -6.28 -17.02
CA VAL A 107 3.52 -7.59 -17.12
C VAL A 107 2.76 -8.49 -18.09
N GLY A 108 1.43 -8.51 -18.02
CA GLY A 108 0.59 -9.25 -18.97
C GLY A 108 0.84 -8.82 -20.42
N TRP A 109 0.86 -7.51 -20.68
CA TRP A 109 1.19 -6.99 -22.02
C TRP A 109 2.63 -7.34 -22.45
N ALA A 110 3.60 -7.27 -21.55
CA ALA A 110 4.98 -7.65 -21.84
C ALA A 110 5.08 -9.11 -22.27
N VAL A 111 4.36 -10.02 -21.60
CA VAL A 111 4.29 -11.44 -21.99
C VAL A 111 3.66 -11.59 -23.38
N VAL A 112 2.53 -10.91 -23.65
CA VAL A 112 1.89 -10.98 -24.97
C VAL A 112 2.82 -10.51 -26.07
N VAL A 113 3.50 -9.37 -25.89
CA VAL A 113 4.47 -8.85 -26.85
C VAL A 113 5.64 -9.82 -27.03
N ALA A 114 6.16 -10.41 -25.95
CA ALA A 114 7.21 -11.41 -26.02
C ALA A 114 6.77 -12.64 -26.84
N LEU A 115 5.55 -13.14 -26.62
CA LEU A 115 5.01 -14.27 -27.38
C LEU A 115 4.85 -13.95 -28.86
N ILE A 116 4.33 -12.77 -29.20
CA ILE A 116 4.23 -12.30 -30.59
C ILE A 116 5.63 -12.22 -31.22
N ALA A 117 6.62 -11.68 -30.51
CA ALA A 117 7.98 -11.57 -31.00
C ALA A 117 8.65 -12.94 -31.23
N VAL A 118 8.42 -13.91 -30.33
CA VAL A 118 8.93 -15.28 -30.49
C VAL A 118 8.23 -15.98 -31.67
N ALA A 119 6.90 -15.86 -31.77
CA ALA A 119 6.13 -16.43 -32.86
C ALA A 119 6.58 -15.89 -34.23
N TRP A 120 6.88 -14.59 -34.31
CA TRP A 120 7.42 -13.98 -35.53
C TRP A 120 8.80 -14.53 -35.90
N ARG A 121 9.67 -14.80 -34.92
CA ARG A 121 11.05 -15.28 -35.18
C ARG A 121 11.15 -16.79 -35.43
N ARG A 122 10.30 -17.61 -34.82
CA ARG A 122 10.45 -19.08 -34.78
C ARG A 122 9.24 -19.85 -35.34
N GLY A 123 8.17 -19.17 -35.70
CA GLY A 123 6.92 -19.80 -36.11
C GLY A 123 6.03 -20.22 -34.92
N PRO A 124 4.71 -20.37 -35.14
CA PRO A 124 3.73 -20.57 -34.07
C PRO A 124 3.87 -21.94 -33.37
N GLU A 125 4.17 -23.02 -34.09
CA GLU A 125 4.24 -24.39 -33.52
C GLU A 125 5.34 -24.56 -32.46
N ALA A 126 6.55 -24.05 -32.73
CA ALA A 126 7.65 -24.09 -31.78
C ALA A 126 7.35 -23.28 -30.51
N THR A 127 6.61 -22.17 -30.66
CA THR A 127 6.24 -21.26 -29.57
C THR A 127 5.23 -21.91 -28.62
N VAL A 128 4.22 -22.62 -29.16
CA VAL A 128 3.20 -23.30 -28.34
C VAL A 128 3.83 -24.43 -27.52
N ARG A 129 4.74 -25.21 -28.11
CA ARG A 129 5.40 -26.32 -27.39
C ARG A 129 6.22 -25.81 -26.20
N ASP A 130 6.98 -24.74 -26.40
CA ASP A 130 7.81 -24.15 -25.36
C ASP A 130 6.96 -23.51 -24.25
N LEU A 131 5.88 -22.82 -24.64
CA LEU A 131 4.93 -22.24 -23.71
C LEU A 131 4.30 -23.31 -22.80
N VAL A 132 3.86 -24.44 -23.36
CA VAL A 132 3.27 -25.53 -22.57
C VAL A 132 4.27 -26.12 -21.57
N VAL A 133 5.53 -26.27 -21.95
CA VAL A 133 6.59 -26.76 -21.03
C VAL A 133 6.84 -25.76 -19.91
N VAL A 134 6.88 -24.46 -20.21
CA VAL A 134 7.07 -23.43 -19.19
C VAL A 134 5.86 -23.35 -18.24
N VAL A 135 4.65 -23.33 -18.79
CA VAL A 135 3.41 -23.26 -18.01
C VAL A 135 3.25 -24.49 -17.12
N SER A 136 3.53 -25.69 -17.63
CA SER A 136 3.44 -26.93 -16.82
C SER A 136 4.43 -26.93 -15.65
N LYS A 137 5.66 -26.43 -15.84
CA LYS A 137 6.61 -26.25 -14.74
C LYS A 137 6.11 -25.26 -13.69
N ILE A 138 5.60 -24.11 -14.11
CA ILE A 138 5.06 -23.08 -13.20
C ILE A 138 3.90 -23.65 -12.37
N VAL A 139 2.96 -24.35 -13.01
CA VAL A 139 1.83 -24.97 -12.33
C VAL A 139 2.30 -26.01 -11.31
N GLY A 140 3.29 -26.83 -11.66
CA GLY A 140 3.87 -27.83 -10.75
C GLY A 140 4.51 -27.21 -9.50
N TYR A 141 5.16 -26.06 -9.61
CA TYR A 141 5.66 -25.34 -8.41
C TYR A 141 4.54 -24.67 -7.63
N ALA A 142 3.54 -24.10 -8.32
CA ALA A 142 2.40 -23.44 -7.68
C ALA A 142 1.58 -24.39 -6.81
N THR A 143 1.43 -25.66 -7.23
CA THR A 143 0.73 -26.67 -6.43
C THR A 143 1.47 -26.96 -5.13
N VAL A 144 2.80 -27.09 -5.15
CA VAL A 144 3.60 -27.34 -3.93
C VAL A 144 3.46 -26.18 -2.94
N VAL A 145 3.56 -24.93 -3.43
CA VAL A 145 3.42 -23.76 -2.57
C VAL A 145 2.00 -23.65 -1.99
N LYS A 146 0.99 -23.93 -2.81
CA LYS A 146 -0.41 -23.95 -2.36
C LYS A 146 -0.61 -24.98 -1.25
N ASP A 147 -0.07 -26.18 -1.41
CA ASP A 147 -0.26 -27.27 -0.44
C ASP A 147 0.36 -26.91 0.92
N ILE A 148 1.53 -26.26 0.92
CA ILE A 148 2.17 -25.73 2.14
C ILE A 148 1.23 -24.73 2.84
N TRP A 149 0.71 -23.75 2.11
CA TRP A 149 -0.18 -22.74 2.69
C TRP A 149 -1.51 -23.31 3.19
N VAL A 150 -2.11 -24.23 2.45
CA VAL A 150 -3.37 -24.89 2.84
C VAL A 150 -3.16 -25.72 4.10
N SER A 151 -2.03 -26.44 4.21
CA SER A 151 -1.72 -27.21 5.41
C SER A 151 -1.57 -26.32 6.65
N GLU A 152 -0.92 -25.16 6.52
CA GLU A 152 -0.76 -24.24 7.64
C GLU A 152 -2.08 -23.56 8.02
N TYR A 153 -2.92 -23.22 7.03
CA TYR A 153 -4.27 -22.70 7.30
C TYR A 153 -5.14 -23.72 8.04
N GLN A 154 -5.14 -24.98 7.58
CA GLN A 154 -5.84 -26.08 8.26
C GLN A 154 -5.33 -26.28 9.68
N ARG A 155 -4.03 -26.11 9.90
CA ARG A 155 -3.41 -26.20 11.23
C ARG A 155 -3.91 -25.11 12.18
N TYR A 156 -4.10 -23.88 11.70
CA TYR A 156 -4.70 -22.81 12.52
C TYR A 156 -6.19 -23.05 12.75
N ASP A 157 -6.93 -23.44 11.72
CA ASP A 157 -8.37 -23.69 11.81
C ASP A 157 -8.69 -24.86 12.76
N ALA A 158 -7.84 -25.90 12.79
CA ALA A 158 -7.92 -27.00 13.74
C ALA A 158 -7.63 -26.56 15.19
N GLN A 159 -6.71 -25.61 15.40
CA GLN A 159 -6.42 -25.04 16.73
C GLN A 159 -7.57 -24.16 17.21
N THR A 160 -8.14 -23.33 16.34
CA THR A 160 -9.29 -22.46 16.66
C THR A 160 -10.54 -23.28 16.94
N LYS A 161 -10.83 -24.31 16.12
CA LYS A 161 -11.96 -25.24 16.35
C LYS A 161 -11.75 -26.09 17.60
N GLY A 162 -10.53 -26.58 17.85
CA GLY A 162 -10.17 -27.32 19.07
C GLY A 162 -10.34 -26.48 20.34
N ALA A 163 -9.93 -25.21 20.33
CA ALA A 163 -10.13 -24.28 21.42
C ALA A 163 -11.63 -23.96 21.66
N SER A 164 -12.41 -23.81 20.59
CA SER A 164 -13.86 -23.60 20.68
C SER A 164 -14.61 -24.79 21.28
N LEU A 165 -14.22 -26.02 20.93
CA LEU A 165 -14.79 -27.28 21.46
C LEU A 165 -14.37 -27.53 22.91
N ALA A 166 -13.15 -27.15 23.30
CA ALA A 166 -12.69 -27.20 24.69
C ALA A 166 -13.44 -26.20 25.59
N GLY A 167 -13.68 -24.98 25.09
CA GLY A 167 -14.50 -23.97 25.77
C GLY A 167 -15.96 -24.43 25.98
N GLN A 168 -16.55 -25.09 24.97
CA GLN A 168 -17.91 -25.64 25.04
C GLN A 168 -18.05 -26.81 26.03
N ARG A 169 -17.03 -27.69 26.13
CA ARG A 169 -17.00 -28.76 27.14
C ARG A 169 -16.85 -28.22 28.57
N ALA A 170 -16.05 -27.17 28.77
CA ALA A 170 -15.91 -26.54 30.07
C ALA A 170 -17.23 -25.91 30.57
N THR A 171 -18.01 -25.30 29.67
CA THR A 171 -19.34 -24.75 30.01
C THR A 171 -20.38 -25.84 30.26
N ALA A 172 -20.37 -26.93 29.47
CA ALA A 172 -21.28 -28.07 29.68
C ALA A 172 -21.04 -28.79 31.02
N THR A 173 -19.78 -28.86 31.47
CA THR A 173 -19.42 -29.52 32.74
C THR A 173 -19.74 -28.63 33.94
N ALA A 174 -19.59 -27.31 33.82
CA ALA A 174 -19.98 -26.35 34.86
C ALA A 174 -21.50 -26.29 35.11
N GLY A 175 -22.32 -26.61 34.10
CA GLY A 175 -23.79 -26.62 34.22
C GLY A 175 -24.37 -27.80 35.02
N TYR A 176 -23.63 -28.90 35.18
CA TYR A 176 -24.13 -30.11 35.87
C TYR A 176 -23.75 -30.20 37.36
N GLY A 177 -22.92 -29.28 37.87
CA GLY A 177 -22.42 -29.30 39.26
C GLY A 177 -23.21 -28.46 40.27
N GLY A 178 -24.19 -27.65 39.85
CA GLY A 178 -24.82 -26.62 40.68
C GLY A 178 -26.10 -27.00 41.43
N ALA A 179 -26.60 -28.24 41.32
CA ALA A 179 -27.92 -28.63 41.81
C ALA A 179 -27.91 -29.51 43.08
N ARG A 180 -26.97 -29.28 44.01
CA ARG A 180 -26.94 -30.06 45.27
C ARG A 180 -26.44 -29.21 46.45
N GLY A 181 -27.30 -28.37 47.00
CA GLY A 181 -27.02 -27.69 48.27
C GLY A 181 -28.14 -26.75 48.68
N GLY A 182 -29.09 -27.24 49.48
CA GLY A 182 -30.14 -26.38 50.03
C GLY A 182 -31.29 -27.15 50.66
N ARG A 183 -31.04 -27.81 51.79
CA ARG A 183 -32.08 -28.25 52.73
C ARG A 183 -31.43 -28.69 54.04
N TRP A 184 -31.41 -27.79 55.02
CA TRP A 184 -31.64 -28.02 56.46
C TRP A 184 -32.00 -26.66 57.07
#